data_AF-A0ABD0P9E0-F1
#
_entry.id   AF-A0ABD0P9E0-F1
#
_cell.length_a   1.000
_cell.length_b   1.000
_cell.length_c   1.000
_cell.angle_alpha   90.00
_cell.angle_beta   90.00
_cell.angle_gamma   90.00
#
_symmetry.space_group_name_H-M   'P 1'
#
loop_
_entity.id
_entity.type
_entity.pdbx_description
1 polymer ?
#
loop_
_entity_poly.entity_id
_entity_poly.type
_entity_poly.pdbx_seq_one_letter_code
_entity_poly.pdbx_strand_id
1 'polypeptide(L)'
;GAILRMAQLDATGTLLPHVYESWYEPNAPEEERERPRRRRPTSPPSSQENADCQYAVVCSEKQAKVVAMPSQNCVYEHNITETSFVLRADVVTMTTGLSIACFCANGHIMTL
;
A
#
# COMPACT_ATOMS: atom_id res chain seq x y z
N GLY A 1 -8.10 -13.40 -9.86
CA GLY A 1 -9.41 -13.15 -9.22
C GLY A 1 -9.58 -11.66 -8.99
N ALA A 2 -10.69 -11.27 -8.37
CA ALA A 2 -10.92 -9.87 -7.97
C ALA A 2 -9.83 -9.38 -7.02
N ILE A 3 -9.55 -8.09 -7.07
CA ILE A 3 -8.59 -7.44 -6.16
C ILE A 3 -9.35 -6.98 -4.92
N LEU A 4 -8.90 -7.46 -3.76
CA LEU A 4 -9.54 -7.21 -2.47
C LEU A 4 -8.85 -6.08 -1.71
N ARG A 5 -7.54 -5.92 -1.88
CA ARG A 5 -6.76 -4.86 -1.24
C ARG A 5 -5.62 -4.39 -2.13
N MET A 6 -5.41 -3.08 -2.17
CA MET A 6 -4.20 -2.45 -2.72
C MET A 6 -3.64 -1.43 -1.74
N ALA A 7 -2.33 -1.36 -1.61
CA ALA A 7 -1.64 -0.36 -0.81
C ALA A 7 -0.34 0.07 -1.49
N GLN A 8 0.09 1.31 -1.25
CA GLN A 8 1.37 1.81 -1.75
C GLN A 8 2.38 1.87 -0.62
N LEU A 9 3.61 1.47 -0.94
CA LEU A 9 4.76 1.54 -0.05
C LEU A 9 5.79 2.49 -0.66
N ASP A 10 6.52 3.19 0.20
CA ASP A 10 7.72 3.91 -0.21
C ASP A 10 8.90 2.96 -0.47
N ALA A 11 10.05 3.52 -0.87
CA ALA A 11 11.29 2.76 -1.14
C ALA A 11 11.79 1.95 0.08
N THR A 12 11.39 2.31 1.29
CA THR A 12 11.78 1.64 2.53
C THR A 12 10.83 0.50 2.90
N GLY A 13 9.76 0.32 2.13
CA GLY A 13 8.71 -0.66 2.42
C GLY A 13 7.68 -0.16 3.43
N THR A 14 7.66 1.14 3.75
CA THR A 14 6.70 1.72 4.69
C THR A 14 5.39 2.07 3.97
N LEU A 15 4.25 1.79 4.62
CA LEU A 15 2.92 2.09 4.09
C LEU A 15 2.71 3.60 3.98
N LEU A 16 2.36 4.06 2.79
CA LEU A 16 1.98 5.46 2.60
C LEU A 16 0.62 5.71 3.25
N PRO A 17 0.49 6.79 4.06
CA PRO A 17 -0.79 7.12 4.69
C PRO A 17 -1.84 7.45 3.62
N HIS A 18 -3.10 7.32 4.01
CA HIS A 18 -4.17 7.71 3.10
C HIS A 18 -4.07 9.21 2.80
N VAL A 19 -4.39 9.59 1.56
CA VAL A 19 -4.25 10.98 1.09
C VAL A 19 -4.98 11.98 2.00
N TYR A 20 -6.11 11.57 2.60
CA TYR A 20 -6.89 12.40 3.53
C TYR A 20 -6.28 12.52 4.93
N GLU A 21 -5.43 11.59 5.38
CA GLU A 21 -4.80 11.63 6.71
C GLU A 21 -3.81 12.78 6.83
N SER A 22 -3.11 13.12 5.73
CA SER A 22 -2.17 14.25 5.69
C SER A 22 -2.81 15.62 5.98
N TRP A 23 -4.14 15.70 5.90
CA TRP A 23 -4.91 16.91 6.15
C TRP A 23 -5.48 16.99 7.56
N TYR A 24 -5.50 15.88 8.31
CA TYR A 24 -6.05 15.81 9.67
C TYR A 24 -4.93 15.65 10.70
N GLU A 25 -4.42 16.78 11.15
CA GLU A 25 -3.44 16.89 12.24
C GLU A 25 -4.14 17.49 13.47
N PRO A 26 -4.53 16.69 14.49
CA PRO A 26 -5.25 17.19 15.68
C PRO A 26 -4.46 18.26 16.46
N ASN A 27 -3.13 18.21 16.37
CA ASN A 27 -2.19 19.08 17.07
C ASN A 27 -1.45 20.05 16.15
N ALA A 28 -1.97 20.32 14.94
CA ALA A 28 -1.33 21.27 14.04
C ALA A 28 -1.15 22.63 14.73
N PRO A 29 0.07 23.20 14.76
CA PRO A 29 0.28 24.53 15.32
C PRO A 29 -0.61 25.54 14.58
N GLU A 30 -1.25 26.43 15.33
CA GLU A 30 -2.28 27.36 14.84
C GLU A 30 -1.81 28.19 13.63
N GLU A 31 -0.50 28.44 13.51
CA GLU A 31 0.15 29.16 12.42
C GLU A 31 0.05 28.46 11.04
N GLU A 32 -0.16 27.15 11.00
CA GLU A 32 -0.29 26.40 9.73
C GLU A 32 -1.73 26.37 9.19
N ARG A 33 -2.71 26.67 10.05
CA ARG A 33 -4.15 26.69 9.72
C ARG A 33 -4.55 27.90 8.87
N GLU A 34 -3.79 28.99 8.95
CA GLU A 34 -4.00 30.23 8.18
C GLU A 34 -3.26 30.26 6.85
N ARG A 35 -2.24 29.41 6.65
CA ARG A 35 -1.57 29.33 5.35
C ARG A 35 -2.44 28.47 4.44
N PRO A 36 -3.00 29.00 3.33
CA PRO A 36 -3.42 28.11 2.27
C PRO A 36 -2.16 27.34 1.86
N ARG A 37 -2.03 26.08 2.31
CA ARG A 37 -0.96 25.16 1.89
C ARG A 37 -1.05 25.18 0.37
N ARG A 38 -0.17 25.99 -0.26
CA ARG A 38 -0.17 26.23 -1.71
C ARG A 38 -0.21 24.84 -2.32
N ARG A 39 -1.34 24.48 -2.93
CA ARG A 39 -1.41 23.34 -3.84
C ARG A 39 -0.31 23.61 -4.86
N ARG A 40 0.84 22.96 -4.69
CA ARG A 40 1.82 22.95 -5.76
C ARG A 40 1.08 22.32 -6.94
N PRO A 41 1.10 22.93 -8.13
CA PRO A 41 0.72 22.20 -9.32
C PRO A 41 1.47 20.87 -9.29
N THR A 42 0.79 19.77 -9.59
CA THR A 42 1.43 18.47 -9.85
C THR A 42 2.25 18.59 -11.14
N SER A 43 3.31 19.40 -11.13
CA SER A 43 4.36 19.30 -12.12
C SER A 43 5.02 17.94 -11.88
N PRO A 44 5.10 17.06 -12.89
CA PRO A 44 5.76 15.77 -12.72
C PRO A 44 7.17 16.02 -12.18
N PRO A 45 7.64 15.27 -11.16
CA PRO A 45 9.00 15.40 -10.70
C PRO A 45 9.93 15.22 -11.90
N SER A 46 10.86 16.16 -12.05
CA SER A 46 11.87 16.16 -13.10
C SER A 46 12.53 14.80 -13.17
N SER A 47 12.52 14.21 -14.36
CA SER A 47 13.15 12.94 -14.71
C SER A 47 14.65 12.95 -14.36
N GLN A 48 14.99 12.62 -13.13
CA GLN A 48 16.36 12.29 -12.75
C GLN A 48 16.35 11.22 -11.66
N GLU A 49 16.46 9.98 -12.16
CA GLU A 49 17.21 8.88 -11.56
C GLU A 49 16.76 8.38 -10.19
N ASN A 50 15.74 7.50 -10.16
CA ASN A 50 15.99 6.12 -9.75
C ASN A 50 14.82 5.20 -10.11
N ALA A 51 15.21 4.01 -10.58
CA ALA A 51 14.34 2.90 -10.93
C ALA A 51 13.61 2.40 -9.69
N ASP A 52 12.31 2.14 -9.80
CA ASP A 52 11.54 1.34 -8.83
C ASP A 52 11.60 1.83 -7.36
N CYS A 53 11.46 3.14 -7.13
CA CYS A 53 11.50 3.75 -5.79
C CYS A 53 10.23 3.57 -4.94
N GLN A 54 9.19 2.97 -5.49
CA GLN A 54 7.94 2.74 -4.77
C GLN A 54 7.42 1.36 -5.10
N TYR A 55 6.66 0.79 -4.18
CA TYR A 55 6.04 -0.51 -4.35
C TYR A 55 4.54 -0.41 -4.17
N ALA A 56 3.81 -1.29 -4.85
CA ALA A 56 2.40 -1.51 -4.62
C ALA A 56 2.19 -2.94 -4.16
N VAL A 57 1.51 -3.11 -3.04
CA VAL A 57 1.06 -4.40 -2.55
C VAL A 57 -0.36 -4.60 -3.03
N VAL A 58 -0.61 -5.70 -3.73
CA VAL A 58 -1.92 -6.04 -4.30
C VAL A 58 -2.30 -7.43 -3.84
N CYS A 59 -3.42 -7.55 -3.13
CA CYS A 59 -4.00 -8.82 -2.74
C CYS A 59 -5.28 -9.09 -3.53
N SER A 60 -5.32 -10.24 -4.17
CA SER A 60 -6.49 -10.77 -4.87
C SER A 60 -7.11 -11.94 -4.10
N GLU A 61 -8.20 -12.48 -4.64
CA GLU A 61 -8.85 -13.69 -4.14
C GLU A 61 -7.94 -14.93 -4.05
N LYS A 62 -6.83 -14.99 -4.79
CA LYS A 62 -5.96 -16.18 -4.82
C LYS A 62 -4.49 -15.90 -4.57
N GLN A 63 -4.05 -14.67 -4.79
CA GLN A 63 -2.64 -14.32 -4.79
C GLN A 63 -2.41 -12.94 -4.21
N ALA A 64 -1.28 -12.75 -3.56
CA ALA A 64 -0.72 -11.46 -3.22
C ALA A 64 0.51 -11.18 -4.08
N LYS A 65 0.68 -9.93 -4.51
CA LYS A 65 1.84 -9.48 -5.29
C LYS A 65 2.40 -8.18 -4.74
N VAL A 66 3.71 -8.04 -4.83
CA VAL A 66 4.43 -6.78 -4.65
C VAL A 66 4.96 -6.35 -6.00
N VAL A 67 4.57 -5.16 -6.42
CA VAL A 67 4.83 -4.63 -7.76
C VAL A 67 5.64 -3.35 -7.63
N ALA A 68 6.76 -3.25 -8.33
CA ALA A 68 7.56 -2.05 -8.41
C ALA A 68 6.87 -0.98 -9.27
N MET A 69 6.98 0.29 -8.86
CA MET A 69 6.40 1.43 -9.54
C MET A 69 7.50 2.42 -9.94
N PRO A 70 7.46 2.98 -11.17
CA PRO A 70 6.36 2.92 -12.13
C PRO A 70 6.41 1.75 -13.12
N SER A 71 7.45 0.91 -13.08
CA SER A 71 7.70 -0.13 -14.08
C SER A 71 6.64 -1.22 -14.15
N GLN A 72 5.85 -1.38 -13.08
CA GLN A 72 4.89 -2.46 -12.89
C GLN A 72 5.50 -3.87 -12.89
N ASN A 73 6.81 -3.97 -12.61
CA ASN A 73 7.50 -5.25 -12.47
C ASN A 73 7.04 -5.97 -11.21
N CYS A 74 6.65 -7.23 -11.33
CA CYS A 74 6.34 -8.07 -10.18
C CYS A 74 7.64 -8.47 -9.47
N VAL A 75 7.84 -7.99 -8.24
CA VAL A 75 9.03 -8.27 -7.42
C VAL A 75 8.80 -9.50 -6.55
N TYR A 76 7.58 -9.66 -6.04
CA TYR A 76 7.21 -10.80 -5.21
C TYR A 76 5.79 -11.25 -5.53
N GLU A 77 5.57 -12.55 -5.52
CA GLU A 77 4.26 -13.17 -5.73
C GLU A 77 4.08 -14.33 -4.76
N HIS A 78 2.92 -14.36 -4.11
CA HIS A 78 2.53 -15.41 -3.19
C HIS A 78 1.17 -15.97 -3.55
N ASN A 79 1.09 -17.29 -3.74
CA ASN A 79 -0.18 -18.01 -3.90
C ASN A 79 -0.78 -18.27 -2.52
N ILE A 80 -1.89 -17.58 -2.20
CA ILE A 80 -2.55 -17.68 -0.90
C ILE A 80 -3.31 -19.01 -0.81
N THR A 81 -4.05 -19.36 -1.86
CA THR A 81 -4.90 -20.56 -1.88
C THR A 81 -5.18 -21.01 -3.31
N GLU A 82 -5.07 -22.33 -3.55
CA GLU A 82 -5.39 -22.94 -4.85
C GLU A 82 -6.84 -23.44 -4.90
N THR A 83 -7.32 -24.05 -3.80
CA THR A 83 -8.60 -24.76 -3.70
C THR A 83 -9.76 -23.92 -3.13
N SER A 84 -9.46 -22.72 -2.62
CA SER A 84 -10.42 -21.77 -2.05
C SER A 84 -10.16 -20.34 -2.57
N PHE A 85 -10.76 -19.33 -1.94
CA PHE A 85 -10.56 -17.92 -2.23
C PHE A 85 -10.55 -17.05 -0.95
N VAL A 86 -9.89 -15.91 -1.02
CA VAL A 86 -9.84 -14.90 0.04
C VAL A 86 -11.16 -14.11 0.05
N LEU A 87 -11.78 -13.95 1.22
CA LEU A 87 -12.97 -13.16 1.45
C LEU A 87 -12.65 -11.71 1.80
N ARG A 88 -11.55 -11.50 2.52
CA ARG A 88 -11.07 -10.19 2.95
C ARG A 88 -9.57 -10.21 3.11
N ALA A 89 -8.92 -9.12 2.70
CA ALA A 89 -7.51 -8.88 2.93
C ALA A 89 -7.31 -7.47 3.49
N ASP A 90 -6.32 -7.31 4.37
CA ASP A 90 -5.88 -5.99 4.82
C ASP A 90 -4.37 -5.93 5.03
N VAL A 91 -3.81 -4.73 4.92
CA VAL A 91 -2.41 -4.48 5.23
C VAL A 91 -2.31 -4.10 6.70
N VAL A 92 -1.53 -4.86 7.45
CA VAL A 92 -1.42 -4.75 8.90
C VAL A 92 0.04 -4.62 9.30
N THR A 93 0.29 -3.89 10.37
CA THR A 93 1.63 -3.79 10.96
C THR A 93 1.79 -4.85 12.03
N MET A 94 2.78 -5.71 11.87
CA MET A 94 3.21 -6.74 12.82
C MET A 94 4.54 -6.34 13.44
N THR A 95 4.97 -7.06 14.49
CA THR A 95 6.27 -6.82 15.14
C THR A 95 7.45 -7.01 14.18
N THR A 96 7.29 -7.83 13.14
CA THR A 96 8.28 -8.11 12.11
C THR A 96 8.22 -7.13 10.93
N GLY A 97 7.25 -6.22 10.89
CA GLY A 97 7.04 -5.28 9.78
C GLY A 97 5.62 -5.31 9.23
N LEU A 98 5.44 -4.74 8.04
CA LEU A 98 4.15 -4.74 7.33
C LEU A 98 3.88 -6.11 6.73
N SER A 99 2.63 -6.55 6.85
CA SER A 99 2.16 -7.85 6.38
C SER A 99 0.75 -7.74 5.80
N ILE A 100 0.37 -8.72 4.99
CA ILE A 100 -1.02 -8.85 4.53
C ILE A 100 -1.70 -9.91 5.36
N ALA A 101 -2.79 -9.54 6.04
CA ALA A 101 -3.67 -10.50 6.69
C ALA A 101 -4.82 -10.87 5.74
N CYS A 102 -5.01 -12.17 5.49
CA CYS A 102 -6.01 -12.71 4.58
C CYS A 102 -6.94 -13.68 5.31
N PHE A 103 -8.25 -13.49 5.17
CA PHE A 103 -9.26 -14.45 5.63
C PHE A 103 -9.83 -15.22 4.45
N CYS A 104 -9.65 -16.53 4.44
CA CYS A 104 -10.07 -17.42 3.36
C CYS A 104 -11.47 -18.00 3.61
N ALA A 105 -12.18 -18.35 2.53
CA ALA A 105 -13.53 -18.92 2.60
C ALA A 105 -13.57 -20.31 3.28
N ASN A 106 -12.43 -20.98 3.41
CA ASN A 106 -12.28 -22.21 4.17
C ASN A 106 -12.12 -21.98 5.70
N GLY A 107 -12.15 -20.72 6.16
CA GLY A 107 -12.04 -20.34 7.57
C GLY A 107 -10.62 -20.11 8.08
N HIS A 108 -9.59 -20.29 7.25
CA HIS A 108 -8.21 -20.03 7.64
C HIS A 108 -7.87 -18.54 7.57
N ILE A 109 -7.06 -18.08 8.53
CA ILE A 109 -6.43 -16.76 8.53
C ILE A 109 -4.94 -16.95 8.25
N MET A 110 -4.42 -16.22 7.27
CA MET A 110 -3.01 -16.22 6.91
C MET A 110 -2.45 -14.81 7.07
N THR A 111 -1.17 -14.72 7.44
CA THR A 111 -0.41 -13.47 7.48
C THR A 111 0.85 -13.66 6.65
N LEU A 112 1.03 -12.77 5.68
CA LEU A 112 2.00 -12.87 4.58
C LEU A 112 2.97 -11.70 4.63
#